data_AF-A0A6M3IN01-F1
#
_entry.id   AF-A0A6M3IN01-F1
#
_cell.length_a   1.000
_cell.length_b   1.000
_cell.length_c   1.000
_cell.angle_alpha   90.00
_cell.angle_beta   90.00
_cell.angle_gamma   90.00
#
_symmetry.space_group_name_H-M   'P 1'
#
loop_
_entity.id
_entity.type
_entity.pdbx_description
1 polymer ?
#
loop_
_entity_poly.entity_id
_entity_poly.type
_entity_poly.pdbx_seq_one_letter_code
_entity_poly.pdbx_strand_id
1 'polypeptide(L)'
;MRPCTREWIKTLPVRWATRTELYEWLIADEVLPPGGAGVEIGVCRGANAVDLKRILVPDRLFLVDDWQAFPTLWGNEPAPFEQRKQDARHGAVKTALEDEHTRVVRMSSLRAAYAFPLHSLDFVYIDADHHFAPALCDIITYFDRLKNGGILMCHDFTPTVSWGGVADAVYELCSGRLPPTVLGVTDEDTPTVVLVKGASKMVVKAGHLGGNALGSGDRHSIETGVWAWMKERYKLETVLDLGCGIGNAMPHFSALGYWPIGLDGLRENCDLVKTFPTICHDLTTGPIYLSNIDLVWSCEVAEHIDKKFVDNFLDTLCMGRFVGMTHGLPGQAGYHHVNLQPPEYWQERIEKRGFVMIPRKLFEDRIKNKYFQRSGMLFKKVGK
;
A
#
# COMPACT_ATOMS: atom_id res chain seq x y z
N MET A 1 8.17 14.38 -8.01
CA MET A 1 7.42 15.36 -8.82
C MET A 1 6.56 14.58 -9.79
N ARG A 2 5.24 14.81 -9.82
CA ARG A 2 4.35 14.18 -10.82
C ARG A 2 4.80 14.62 -12.22
N PRO A 3 5.01 13.71 -13.18
CA PRO A 3 5.38 14.10 -14.54
C PRO A 3 4.33 15.05 -15.14
N CYS A 4 4.76 16.16 -15.76
CA CYS A 4 3.83 17.09 -16.42
C CYS A 4 3.15 16.51 -17.67
N THR A 5 3.73 15.46 -18.26
CA THR A 5 3.19 14.75 -19.43
C THR A 5 3.06 13.26 -19.12
N ARG A 6 2.08 12.59 -19.74
CA ARG A 6 1.83 11.14 -19.56
C ARG A 6 2.59 10.28 -20.57
N GLU A 7 3.56 10.86 -21.29
CA GLU A 7 4.41 10.15 -22.25
C GLU A 7 5.23 9.02 -21.60
N TRP A 8 5.42 9.05 -20.28
CA TRP A 8 6.06 7.97 -19.52
C TRP A 8 5.37 6.61 -19.69
N ILE A 9 4.06 6.59 -19.98
CA ILE A 9 3.30 5.36 -20.24
C ILE A 9 3.95 4.58 -21.39
N LYS A 10 4.29 5.25 -22.50
CA LYS A 10 4.90 4.62 -23.68
C LYS A 10 6.29 4.05 -23.42
N THR A 11 6.91 4.44 -22.31
CA THR A 11 8.27 4.03 -21.92
C THR A 11 8.29 3.00 -20.80
N LEU A 12 7.12 2.52 -20.33
CA LEU A 12 7.04 1.51 -19.29
C LEU A 12 7.73 0.20 -19.75
N PRO A 13 8.67 -0.35 -18.97
CA PRO A 13 9.37 -1.59 -19.30
C PRO A 13 8.52 -2.81 -18.91
N VAL A 14 7.34 -2.92 -19.53
CA VAL A 14 6.33 -3.94 -19.23
C VAL A 14 5.93 -4.70 -20.50
N ARG A 15 5.17 -5.78 -20.35
CA ARG A 15 4.63 -6.51 -21.51
C ARG A 15 3.57 -5.64 -22.20
N TRP A 16 3.78 -5.39 -23.49
CA TRP A 16 2.76 -4.86 -24.39
C TRP A 16 2.26 -6.01 -25.26
N ALA A 17 0.95 -6.21 -25.27
CA ALA A 17 0.33 -7.30 -26.01
C ALA A 17 -1.15 -7.01 -26.22
N THR A 18 -1.81 -7.77 -27.10
CA THR A 18 -3.26 -7.72 -27.22
C THR A 18 -3.92 -8.13 -25.90
N ARG A 19 -5.16 -7.65 -25.67
CA ARG A 19 -5.96 -8.04 -24.51
C ARG A 19 -6.03 -9.55 -24.31
N THR A 20 -6.27 -10.28 -25.40
CA THR A 20 -6.32 -11.75 -25.40
C THR A 20 -5.00 -12.36 -24.96
N GLU A 21 -3.89 -11.99 -25.59
CA GLU A 21 -2.56 -12.53 -25.26
C GLU A 21 -2.15 -12.22 -23.82
N LEU A 22 -2.42 -11.00 -23.34
CA LEU A 22 -2.05 -10.60 -21.99
C LEU A 22 -2.86 -11.36 -20.95
N TYR A 23 -4.16 -11.56 -21.17
CA TYR A 23 -5.04 -12.24 -20.23
C TYR A 23 -4.85 -13.76 -20.24
N GLU A 24 -4.63 -14.36 -21.42
CA GLU A 24 -4.24 -15.78 -21.53
C GLU A 24 -2.91 -16.03 -20.81
N TRP A 25 -1.95 -15.11 -20.94
CA TRP A 25 -0.68 -15.18 -20.21
C TRP A 25 -0.87 -15.13 -18.69
N LEU A 26 -1.80 -14.30 -18.16
CA LEU A 26 -2.08 -14.27 -16.72
C LEU A 26 -2.52 -15.64 -16.19
N ILE A 27 -3.31 -16.37 -16.96
CA ILE A 27 -3.80 -17.71 -16.59
C ILE A 27 -2.69 -18.75 -16.79
N ALA A 28 -2.02 -18.74 -17.94
CA ALA A 28 -1.00 -19.74 -18.28
C ALA A 28 0.20 -19.73 -17.33
N ASP A 29 0.64 -18.56 -16.88
CA ASP A 29 1.75 -18.40 -15.93
C ASP A 29 1.28 -18.42 -14.46
N GLU A 30 0.03 -18.83 -14.22
CA GLU A 30 -0.60 -18.94 -12.90
C GLU A 30 -0.48 -17.63 -12.09
N VAL A 31 -0.57 -16.49 -12.78
CA VAL A 31 -0.56 -15.16 -12.16
C VAL A 31 -1.94 -14.85 -11.60
N LEU A 32 -2.98 -15.17 -12.36
CA LEU A 32 -4.37 -15.23 -11.93
C LEU A 32 -4.77 -16.72 -11.89
N PRO A 33 -5.25 -17.26 -10.75
CA PRO A 33 -5.76 -18.62 -10.73
C PRO A 33 -6.89 -18.79 -11.76
N PRO A 34 -6.97 -19.96 -12.44
CA PRO A 34 -8.12 -20.25 -13.30
C PRO A 34 -9.40 -20.26 -12.46
N GLY A 35 -10.48 -19.66 -12.98
CA GLY A 35 -11.71 -19.44 -12.22
C GLY A 35 -11.63 -18.23 -11.30
N GLY A 36 -12.31 -18.30 -10.15
CA GLY A 36 -12.27 -17.26 -9.12
C GLY A 36 -13.38 -16.20 -9.21
N ALA A 37 -13.29 -15.23 -8.30
CA ALA A 37 -14.29 -14.17 -8.16
C ALA A 37 -13.76 -12.83 -8.72
N GLY A 38 -14.47 -12.28 -9.70
CA GLY A 38 -14.14 -11.03 -10.34
C GLY A 38 -15.27 -10.00 -10.29
N VAL A 39 -14.91 -8.73 -10.47
CA VAL A 39 -15.88 -7.65 -10.66
C VAL A 39 -15.43 -6.72 -11.79
N GLU A 40 -16.39 -6.29 -12.61
CA GLU A 40 -16.25 -5.19 -13.56
C GLU A 40 -17.04 -3.97 -13.05
N ILE A 41 -16.38 -2.81 -13.00
CA ILE A 41 -16.95 -1.52 -12.60
C ILE A 41 -17.04 -0.64 -13.84
N GLY A 42 -18.26 -0.23 -14.20
CA GLY A 42 -18.52 0.49 -15.46
C GLY A 42 -18.69 -0.50 -16.61
N VAL A 43 -19.92 -0.98 -16.78
CA VAL A 43 -20.25 -2.06 -17.72
C VAL A 43 -20.77 -1.50 -19.04
N CYS A 44 -21.52 -0.41 -19.00
CA CYS A 44 -22.15 0.25 -20.14
C CYS A 44 -22.96 -0.72 -21.02
N ARG A 45 -22.33 -1.30 -22.05
CA ARG A 45 -22.91 -2.27 -23.00
C ARG A 45 -22.41 -3.72 -22.80
N GLY A 46 -21.47 -3.94 -21.89
CA GLY A 46 -20.91 -5.27 -21.57
C GLY A 46 -19.83 -5.76 -22.53
N ALA A 47 -19.16 -4.88 -23.27
CA ALA A 47 -18.11 -5.29 -24.22
C ALA A 47 -16.91 -5.95 -23.51
N ASN A 48 -16.40 -5.32 -22.44
CA ASN A 48 -15.30 -5.87 -21.65
C ASN A 48 -15.74 -7.14 -20.92
N ALA A 49 -16.97 -7.16 -20.37
CA ALA A 49 -17.57 -8.35 -19.75
C ALA A 49 -17.49 -9.61 -20.64
N VAL A 50 -17.75 -9.47 -21.95
CA VAL A 50 -17.67 -10.60 -22.89
C VAL A 50 -16.26 -11.17 -22.95
N ASP A 51 -15.24 -10.32 -23.01
CA ASP A 51 -13.84 -10.75 -23.03
C ASP A 51 -13.42 -11.36 -21.69
N LEU A 52 -13.79 -10.75 -20.57
CA LEU A 52 -13.51 -11.27 -19.23
C LEU A 52 -14.12 -12.67 -19.04
N LYS A 53 -15.37 -12.87 -19.45
CA LYS A 53 -16.03 -14.18 -19.40
C LYS A 53 -15.36 -15.20 -20.30
N ARG A 54 -14.99 -14.80 -21.53
CA ARG A 54 -14.40 -15.70 -22.53
C ARG A 54 -12.98 -16.14 -22.16
N ILE A 55 -12.16 -15.21 -21.65
CA ILE A 55 -10.73 -15.44 -21.48
C ILE A 55 -10.39 -15.86 -20.04
N LEU A 56 -10.93 -15.16 -19.04
CA LEU A 56 -10.60 -15.44 -17.62
C LEU A 56 -11.47 -16.55 -17.03
N VAL A 57 -12.64 -16.80 -17.62
CA VAL A 57 -13.58 -17.88 -17.24
C VAL A 57 -13.83 -17.93 -15.72
N PRO A 58 -14.31 -16.83 -15.10
CA PRO A 58 -14.47 -16.74 -13.65
C PRO A 58 -15.58 -17.67 -13.13
N ASP A 59 -15.41 -18.20 -11.91
CA ASP A 59 -16.48 -18.92 -11.19
C ASP A 59 -17.63 -17.99 -10.81
N ARG A 60 -17.28 -16.72 -10.51
CA ARG A 60 -18.21 -15.65 -10.16
C ARG A 60 -17.76 -14.33 -10.75
N LEU A 61 -18.61 -13.70 -11.55
CA LEU A 61 -18.39 -12.37 -12.10
C LEU A 61 -19.52 -11.43 -11.71
N PHE A 62 -19.18 -10.28 -11.15
CA PHE A 62 -20.13 -9.22 -10.85
C PHE A 62 -19.97 -8.08 -11.85
N LEU A 63 -21.05 -7.72 -12.54
CA LEU A 63 -21.09 -6.62 -13.50
C LEU A 63 -21.82 -5.43 -12.86
N VAL A 64 -21.06 -4.43 -12.42
CA VAL A 64 -21.56 -3.30 -11.62
C VAL A 64 -21.57 -2.02 -12.45
N ASP A 65 -22.75 -1.42 -12.58
CA ASP A 65 -22.93 -0.11 -13.20
C ASP A 65 -24.22 0.52 -12.63
N ASP A 66 -24.32 1.84 -12.57
CA ASP A 66 -25.55 2.50 -12.09
C ASP A 66 -26.59 2.70 -13.20
N TRP A 67 -26.16 2.66 -14.47
CA TRP A 67 -26.93 3.00 -15.66
C TRP A 67 -27.76 4.28 -15.43
N GLN A 68 -27.16 5.30 -14.81
CA GLN A 68 -27.78 6.61 -14.63
C GLN A 68 -27.51 7.51 -15.84
N ALA A 69 -28.51 8.32 -16.17
CA ALA A 69 -28.35 9.40 -17.12
C ALA A 69 -27.48 10.50 -16.50
N PHE A 70 -26.42 10.89 -17.18
CA PHE A 70 -25.58 12.02 -16.79
C PHE A 70 -25.82 13.21 -17.73
N PRO A 71 -25.94 14.46 -17.21
CA PRO A 71 -26.31 15.61 -18.02
C PRO A 71 -25.31 15.97 -19.12
N THR A 72 -24.05 15.56 -19.01
CA THR A 72 -22.97 15.91 -19.95
C THR A 72 -21.75 15.02 -19.76
N LEU A 73 -21.15 14.55 -20.86
CA LEU A 73 -19.71 14.27 -20.95
C LEU A 73 -19.24 14.78 -22.33
N TRP A 74 -18.24 15.66 -22.27
CA TRP A 74 -17.30 16.07 -23.34
C TRP A 74 -17.84 16.62 -24.67
N GLY A 75 -17.53 17.90 -24.92
CA GLY A 75 -17.33 18.51 -26.24
C GLY A 75 -18.45 18.39 -27.26
N ASN A 76 -19.38 19.36 -27.31
CA ASN A 76 -20.35 19.63 -28.40
C ASN A 76 -21.16 18.45 -29.00
N GLU A 77 -21.04 17.22 -28.51
CA GLU A 77 -21.84 16.07 -28.92
C GLU A 77 -23.17 16.08 -28.15
N PRO A 78 -24.34 15.99 -28.82
CA PRO A 78 -25.63 15.91 -28.15
C PRO A 78 -25.70 14.60 -27.33
N ALA A 79 -25.91 14.75 -26.02
CA ALA A 79 -25.86 13.67 -25.03
C ALA A 79 -26.62 12.39 -25.46
N PRO A 80 -25.94 11.25 -25.69
CA PRO A 80 -26.62 10.01 -26.06
C PRO A 80 -27.17 9.21 -24.86
N PHE A 81 -27.22 9.81 -23.65
CA PHE A 81 -27.46 9.13 -22.38
C PHE A 81 -28.82 9.51 -21.74
N GLU A 82 -29.90 9.52 -22.52
CA GLU A 82 -31.24 9.52 -21.94
C GLU A 82 -31.44 8.31 -21.01
N GLN A 83 -32.14 8.51 -19.89
CA GLN A 83 -32.35 7.45 -18.90
C GLN A 83 -33.01 6.20 -19.52
N ARG A 84 -33.96 6.38 -20.44
CA ARG A 84 -34.58 5.27 -21.19
C ARG A 84 -33.57 4.44 -21.97
N LYS A 85 -32.55 5.07 -22.56
CA LYS A 85 -31.48 4.38 -23.28
C LYS A 85 -30.57 3.63 -22.31
N GLN A 86 -30.31 4.18 -21.12
CA GLN A 86 -29.56 3.45 -20.07
C GLN A 86 -30.35 2.25 -19.53
N ASP A 87 -31.64 2.40 -19.29
CA ASP A 87 -32.50 1.31 -18.83
C ASP A 87 -32.55 0.18 -19.88
N ALA A 88 -32.63 0.54 -21.16
CA ALA A 88 -32.55 -0.43 -22.26
C ALA A 88 -31.18 -1.13 -22.32
N ARG A 89 -30.07 -0.40 -22.10
CA ARG A 89 -28.72 -0.99 -22.03
C ARG A 89 -28.58 -1.96 -20.86
N HIS A 90 -29.01 -1.57 -19.66
CA HIS A 90 -29.06 -2.46 -18.50
C HIS A 90 -29.87 -3.72 -18.80
N GLY A 91 -31.06 -3.58 -19.41
CA GLY A 91 -31.90 -4.71 -19.81
C GLY A 91 -31.21 -5.65 -20.81
N ALA A 92 -30.52 -5.08 -21.80
CA ALA A 92 -29.78 -5.85 -22.80
C ALA A 92 -28.58 -6.59 -22.18
N VAL A 93 -27.76 -5.91 -21.36
CA VAL A 93 -26.64 -6.50 -20.62
C VAL A 93 -27.12 -7.65 -19.73
N LYS A 94 -28.20 -7.41 -18.96
CA LYS A 94 -28.80 -8.43 -18.10
C LYS A 94 -29.26 -9.65 -18.89
N THR A 95 -29.95 -9.43 -20.00
CA THR A 95 -30.44 -10.54 -20.85
C THR A 95 -29.29 -11.33 -21.49
N ALA A 96 -28.22 -10.65 -21.91
CA ALA A 96 -27.13 -11.28 -22.66
C ALA A 96 -26.06 -11.93 -21.77
N LEU A 97 -25.81 -11.37 -20.58
CA LEU A 97 -24.62 -11.71 -19.80
C LEU A 97 -24.92 -12.29 -18.42
N GLU A 98 -26.13 -12.14 -17.87
CA GLU A 98 -26.48 -12.75 -16.58
C GLU A 98 -26.72 -14.25 -16.74
N ASP A 99 -26.05 -15.06 -15.92
CA ASP A 99 -26.15 -16.51 -15.90
C ASP A 99 -25.80 -17.05 -14.51
N GLU A 100 -25.53 -18.35 -14.38
CA GLU A 100 -25.21 -18.99 -13.10
C GLU A 100 -23.88 -18.50 -12.48
N HIS A 101 -22.97 -17.98 -13.30
CA HIS A 101 -21.66 -17.49 -12.89
C HIS A 101 -21.59 -15.96 -12.86
N THR A 102 -22.49 -15.27 -13.56
CA THR A 102 -22.42 -13.82 -13.77
C THR A 102 -23.64 -13.12 -13.21
N ARG A 103 -23.45 -12.13 -12.34
CA ARG A 103 -24.53 -11.32 -11.76
C ARG A 103 -24.44 -9.87 -12.24
N VAL A 104 -25.54 -9.36 -12.80
CA VAL A 104 -25.67 -7.94 -13.14
C VAL A 104 -26.23 -7.16 -11.95
N VAL A 105 -25.51 -6.14 -11.52
CA VAL A 105 -25.76 -5.34 -10.32
C VAL A 105 -25.92 -3.88 -10.71
N ARG A 106 -27.17 -3.40 -10.72
CA ARG A 106 -27.48 -1.98 -10.94
C ARG A 106 -27.26 -1.17 -9.67
N MET A 107 -26.07 -0.58 -9.51
CA MET A 107 -25.65 0.12 -8.30
C MET A 107 -24.43 1.02 -8.59
N SER A 108 -24.27 2.12 -7.84
CA SER A 108 -23.03 2.89 -7.89
C SER A 108 -21.83 2.05 -7.42
N SER A 109 -20.67 2.31 -8.00
CA SER A 109 -19.41 1.60 -7.70
C SER A 109 -19.11 1.53 -6.20
N LEU A 110 -19.19 2.66 -5.50
CA LEU A 110 -18.94 2.75 -4.06
C LEU A 110 -19.93 1.96 -3.21
N ARG A 111 -21.21 1.95 -3.58
CA ARG A 111 -22.21 1.21 -2.81
C ARG A 111 -22.06 -0.29 -3.03
N ALA A 112 -21.77 -0.71 -4.26
CA ALA A 112 -21.50 -2.11 -4.58
C ALA A 112 -20.25 -2.63 -3.84
N ALA A 113 -19.23 -1.80 -3.64
CA ALA A 113 -18.01 -2.18 -2.95
C ALA A 113 -18.23 -2.74 -1.53
N TYR A 114 -19.28 -2.29 -0.82
CA TYR A 114 -19.61 -2.80 0.52
C TYR A 114 -20.15 -4.23 0.53
N ALA A 115 -20.58 -4.76 -0.61
CA ALA A 115 -21.01 -6.16 -0.73
C ALA A 115 -19.83 -7.13 -0.82
N PHE A 116 -18.62 -6.63 -1.11
CA PHE A 116 -17.40 -7.44 -1.21
C PHE A 116 -16.58 -7.32 0.07
N PRO A 117 -16.34 -8.44 0.80
CA PRO A 117 -15.40 -8.44 1.91
C PRO A 117 -14.00 -8.00 1.46
N LEU A 118 -13.21 -7.49 2.40
CA LEU A 118 -11.79 -7.23 2.13
C LEU A 118 -11.08 -8.52 1.70
N HIS A 119 -10.16 -8.42 0.75
CA HIS A 119 -9.37 -9.56 0.25
C HIS A 119 -10.19 -10.76 -0.26
N SER A 120 -11.31 -10.51 -0.93
CA SER A 120 -12.21 -11.56 -1.42
C SER A 120 -12.20 -11.77 -2.93
N LEU A 121 -11.73 -10.79 -3.70
CA LEU A 121 -11.73 -10.82 -5.17
C LEU A 121 -10.37 -11.27 -5.73
N ASP A 122 -10.42 -12.11 -6.75
CA ASP A 122 -9.25 -12.55 -7.52
C ASP A 122 -8.85 -11.52 -8.57
N PHE A 123 -9.83 -10.84 -9.18
CA PHE A 123 -9.57 -9.70 -10.06
C PHE A 123 -10.65 -8.61 -9.98
N VAL A 124 -10.26 -7.41 -10.39
CA VAL A 124 -11.12 -6.22 -10.52
C VAL A 124 -10.78 -5.57 -11.85
N TYR A 125 -11.80 -5.25 -12.65
CA TYR A 125 -11.69 -4.47 -13.87
C TYR A 125 -12.44 -3.14 -13.71
N ILE A 126 -11.80 -2.01 -13.99
CA ILE A 126 -12.38 -0.66 -13.84
C ILE A 126 -12.40 0.07 -15.19
N ASP A 127 -13.60 0.46 -15.62
CA ASP A 127 -13.92 1.24 -16.82
C ASP A 127 -15.18 2.11 -16.59
N ALA A 128 -15.19 2.85 -15.48
CA ALA A 128 -16.31 3.70 -15.08
C ALA A 128 -16.08 5.17 -15.43
N ASP A 129 -15.66 5.99 -14.46
CA ASP A 129 -15.41 7.41 -14.67
C ASP A 129 -13.92 7.66 -14.91
N HIS A 130 -13.61 8.43 -15.95
CA HIS A 130 -12.24 8.66 -16.42
C HIS A 130 -11.60 9.92 -15.84
N HIS A 131 -12.32 10.67 -15.00
CA HIS A 131 -11.74 11.76 -14.22
C HIS A 131 -10.89 11.23 -13.07
N PHE A 132 -9.84 11.97 -12.73
CA PHE A 132 -8.85 11.57 -11.74
C PHE A 132 -9.45 11.16 -10.38
N ALA A 133 -10.32 12.00 -9.79
CA ALA A 133 -10.80 11.76 -8.42
C ALA A 133 -11.78 10.56 -8.33
N PRO A 134 -12.79 10.42 -9.21
CA PRO A 134 -13.62 9.22 -9.29
C PRO A 134 -12.81 7.94 -9.58
N ALA A 135 -11.91 7.98 -10.58
CA ALA A 135 -11.07 6.83 -10.93
C ALA A 135 -10.20 6.39 -9.75
N LEU A 136 -9.56 7.32 -9.05
CA LEU A 136 -8.76 7.02 -7.85
C LEU A 136 -9.62 6.45 -6.73
N CYS A 137 -10.85 6.92 -6.58
CA CYS A 137 -11.78 6.43 -5.56
C CYS A 137 -12.17 4.97 -5.81
N ASP A 138 -12.49 4.61 -7.05
CA ASP A 138 -12.77 3.23 -7.44
C ASP A 138 -11.52 2.35 -7.30
N ILE A 139 -10.37 2.82 -7.79
CA ILE A 139 -9.10 2.10 -7.68
C ILE A 139 -8.78 1.78 -6.22
N ILE A 140 -8.73 2.75 -5.32
CA ILE A 140 -8.40 2.51 -3.90
C ILE A 140 -9.43 1.59 -3.25
N THR A 141 -10.72 1.85 -3.51
CA THR A 141 -11.82 1.09 -2.92
C THR A 141 -11.72 -0.39 -3.31
N TYR A 142 -11.58 -0.70 -4.59
CA TYR A 142 -11.54 -2.09 -5.04
C TYR A 142 -10.17 -2.74 -4.88
N PHE A 143 -9.08 -1.97 -4.82
CA PHE A 143 -7.75 -2.50 -4.52
C PHE A 143 -7.73 -3.19 -3.15
N ASP A 144 -8.41 -2.66 -2.13
CA ASP A 144 -8.54 -3.31 -0.81
C ASP A 144 -9.37 -4.60 -0.83
N ARG A 145 -10.21 -4.78 -1.85
CA ARG A 145 -11.10 -5.96 -1.99
C ARG A 145 -10.41 -7.09 -2.74
N LEU A 146 -9.34 -6.79 -3.47
CA LEU A 146 -8.45 -7.79 -4.05
C LEU A 146 -7.71 -8.58 -2.97
N LYS A 147 -7.62 -9.89 -3.19
CA LYS A 147 -6.69 -10.80 -2.51
C LYS A 147 -5.25 -10.34 -2.74
N ASN A 148 -4.34 -10.77 -1.88
CA ASN A 148 -2.92 -10.68 -2.19
C ASN A 148 -2.63 -11.60 -3.39
N GLY A 149 -1.89 -11.09 -4.36
CA GLY A 149 -1.74 -11.70 -5.70
C GLY A 149 -2.91 -11.43 -6.65
N GLY A 150 -3.97 -10.74 -6.20
CA GLY A 150 -5.11 -10.42 -7.05
C GLY A 150 -4.80 -9.35 -8.11
N ILE A 151 -5.55 -9.37 -9.21
CA ILE A 151 -5.28 -8.53 -10.38
C ILE A 151 -6.20 -7.32 -10.43
N LEU A 152 -5.62 -6.12 -10.55
CA LEU A 152 -6.33 -4.90 -10.86
C LEU A 152 -6.12 -4.56 -12.35
N MET A 153 -7.19 -4.29 -13.07
CA MET A 153 -7.17 -3.87 -14.47
C MET A 153 -7.86 -2.51 -14.56
N CYS A 154 -7.19 -1.51 -15.14
CA CYS A 154 -7.75 -0.18 -15.31
C CYS A 154 -7.73 0.20 -16.80
N HIS A 155 -8.91 0.35 -17.40
CA HIS A 155 -9.10 0.76 -18.80
C HIS A 155 -8.82 2.26 -18.98
N ASP A 156 -8.69 2.73 -20.22
CA ASP A 156 -8.37 4.12 -20.55
C ASP A 156 -7.06 4.64 -19.92
N PHE A 157 -6.07 3.76 -19.79
CA PHE A 157 -4.71 4.09 -19.36
C PHE A 157 -3.93 4.77 -20.49
N THR A 158 -4.38 5.97 -20.87
CA THR A 158 -3.90 6.71 -22.05
C THR A 158 -3.02 7.92 -21.69
N PRO A 159 -2.03 8.28 -22.55
CA PRO A 159 -1.25 9.50 -22.38
C PRO A 159 -2.01 10.79 -22.73
N THR A 160 -3.19 10.69 -23.35
CA THR A 160 -3.94 11.85 -23.87
C THR A 160 -4.53 12.73 -22.76
N VAL A 161 -4.50 14.05 -22.96
CA VAL A 161 -4.84 15.04 -21.90
C VAL A 161 -6.33 15.04 -21.55
N SER A 162 -7.22 14.76 -22.51
CA SER A 162 -8.68 14.75 -22.29
C SER A 162 -9.20 13.54 -21.50
N TRP A 163 -8.43 12.44 -21.42
CA TRP A 163 -8.86 11.19 -20.76
C TRP A 163 -7.84 10.66 -19.74
N GLY A 164 -6.82 11.44 -19.38
CA GLY A 164 -5.69 10.95 -18.58
C GLY A 164 -5.93 10.85 -17.06
N GLY A 165 -7.17 10.95 -16.59
CA GLY A 165 -7.46 10.87 -15.15
C GLY A 165 -7.18 9.48 -14.57
N VAL A 166 -7.44 8.42 -15.34
CA VAL A 166 -7.13 7.04 -14.93
C VAL A 166 -5.62 6.82 -14.80
N ALA A 167 -4.84 7.29 -15.77
CA ALA A 167 -3.38 7.19 -15.71
C ALA A 167 -2.79 7.92 -14.50
N ASP A 168 -3.32 9.08 -14.14
CA ASP A 168 -2.92 9.80 -12.94
C ASP A 168 -3.31 9.04 -11.66
N ALA A 169 -4.49 8.43 -11.63
CA ALA A 169 -4.96 7.64 -10.49
C ALA A 169 -4.12 6.38 -10.27
N VAL A 170 -3.77 5.67 -11.36
CA VAL A 170 -2.84 4.55 -11.34
C VAL A 170 -1.44 5.00 -10.91
N TYR A 171 -0.97 6.16 -11.38
CA TYR A 171 0.31 6.73 -10.93
C TYR A 171 0.32 6.98 -9.42
N GLU A 172 -0.77 7.50 -8.84
CA GLU A 172 -0.90 7.68 -7.39
C GLU A 172 -0.88 6.35 -6.64
N LEU A 173 -1.60 5.33 -7.14
CA LEU A 173 -1.56 3.98 -6.56
C LEU A 173 -0.14 3.40 -6.58
N CYS A 174 0.56 3.50 -7.71
CA CYS A 174 1.92 3.01 -7.90
C CYS A 174 2.99 3.88 -7.23
N SER A 175 2.67 5.11 -6.85
CA SER A 175 3.53 5.97 -6.02
C SER A 175 3.30 5.73 -4.52
N GLY A 176 2.35 4.86 -4.18
CA GLY A 176 2.05 4.43 -2.82
C GLY A 176 3.13 3.53 -2.22
N ARG A 177 2.97 3.20 -0.93
CA ARG A 177 3.98 2.52 -0.11
C ARG A 177 4.16 1.03 -0.40
N LEU A 178 3.12 0.37 -0.92
CA LEU A 178 3.16 -1.00 -1.43
C LEU A 178 2.59 -0.97 -2.84
N PRO A 179 3.39 -0.45 -3.80
CA PRO A 179 2.89 -0.30 -5.15
C PRO A 179 2.60 -1.68 -5.70
N PRO A 180 1.47 -1.86 -6.40
CA PRO A 180 1.27 -3.08 -7.15
C PRO A 180 2.34 -3.19 -8.23
N THR A 181 2.64 -4.41 -8.66
CA THR A 181 3.56 -4.61 -9.80
C THR A 181 2.75 -4.42 -11.08
N VAL A 182 3.20 -3.51 -11.95
CA VAL A 182 2.65 -3.40 -13.30
C VAL A 182 3.16 -4.57 -14.12
N LEU A 183 2.25 -5.42 -14.61
CA LEU A 183 2.60 -6.62 -15.36
C LEU A 183 2.64 -6.35 -16.87
N GLY A 184 1.69 -5.56 -17.35
CA GLY A 184 1.54 -5.27 -18.76
C GLY A 184 0.51 -4.20 -19.03
N VAL A 185 0.48 -3.77 -20.29
CA VAL A 185 -0.49 -2.83 -20.83
C VAL A 185 -0.99 -3.40 -22.15
N THR A 186 -2.30 -3.34 -22.39
CA THR A 186 -2.87 -3.77 -23.67
C THR A 186 -2.51 -2.78 -24.79
N ASP A 187 -2.32 -3.26 -26.00
CA ASP A 187 -1.91 -2.45 -27.17
C ASP A 187 -3.07 -1.88 -28.00
N GLU A 188 -4.27 -1.84 -27.41
CA GLU A 188 -5.48 -1.29 -28.02
C GLU A 188 -5.54 0.25 -27.96
N ASP A 189 -6.42 0.87 -28.75
CA ASP A 189 -6.54 2.34 -28.84
C ASP A 189 -6.84 3.01 -27.49
N THR A 190 -7.52 2.29 -26.60
CA THR A 190 -7.82 2.66 -25.20
C THR A 190 -7.19 1.64 -24.24
N PRO A 191 -5.88 1.75 -23.94
CA PRO A 191 -5.14 0.72 -23.24
C PRO A 191 -5.68 0.40 -21.84
N THR A 192 -5.58 -0.87 -21.46
CA THR A 192 -5.79 -1.35 -20.09
C THR A 192 -4.45 -1.64 -19.45
N VAL A 193 -4.18 -1.04 -18.30
CA VAL A 193 -3.03 -1.43 -17.47
C VAL A 193 -3.43 -2.58 -16.55
N VAL A 194 -2.56 -3.60 -16.49
CA VAL A 194 -2.73 -4.78 -15.63
C VAL A 194 -1.73 -4.71 -14.50
N LEU A 195 -2.22 -4.68 -13.28
CA LEU A 195 -1.42 -4.61 -12.06
C LEU A 195 -1.74 -5.79 -11.15
N VAL A 196 -0.76 -6.26 -10.39
CA VAL A 196 -0.96 -7.30 -9.37
C VAL A 196 -0.74 -6.74 -7.98
N LYS A 197 -1.71 -6.97 -7.10
CA LYS A 197 -1.66 -6.56 -5.69
C LYS A 197 -0.62 -7.41 -4.96
N GLY A 198 0.54 -6.83 -4.69
CA GLY A 198 1.56 -7.47 -3.86
C GLY A 198 2.23 -8.68 -4.49
N ALA A 199 2.61 -8.63 -5.78
CA ALA A 199 3.49 -9.65 -6.33
C ALA A 199 4.90 -9.57 -5.74
N SER A 200 5.06 -10.29 -4.64
CA SER A 200 6.26 -11.08 -4.40
C SER A 200 5.80 -12.54 -4.44
N LYS A 201 5.76 -13.17 -5.62
CA LYS A 201 5.91 -14.64 -5.69
C LYS A 201 7.34 -14.94 -5.22
N MET A 202 7.52 -15.01 -3.91
CA MET A 202 8.54 -15.83 -3.28
C MET A 202 7.87 -16.51 -2.10
N VAL A 203 7.55 -17.79 -2.30
CA VAL A 203 7.45 -18.74 -1.19
C VAL A 203 8.85 -18.80 -0.57
N VAL A 204 9.14 -17.91 0.38
CA VAL A 204 10.23 -18.13 1.32
C VAL A 204 9.70 -19.09 2.36
N LYS A 205 10.18 -20.33 2.25
CA LYS A 205 10.21 -21.31 3.33
C LYS A 205 10.55 -20.58 4.63
N ALA A 206 9.60 -20.52 5.57
CA ALA A 206 9.65 -19.78 6.84
C ALA A 206 11.06 -19.33 7.25
N GLY A 207 11.43 -18.14 6.80
CA GLY A 207 12.62 -17.42 7.24
C GLY A 207 12.18 -16.39 8.26
N HIS A 208 12.87 -16.33 9.38
CA HIS A 208 12.50 -15.48 10.50
C HIS A 208 12.74 -13.99 10.18
N LEU A 209 11.68 -13.17 10.21
CA LEU A 209 11.74 -11.71 10.01
C LEU A 209 11.83 -10.90 11.33
N GLY A 210 12.44 -11.49 12.39
CA GLY A 210 12.69 -10.80 13.67
C GLY A 210 11.79 -11.25 14.84
N GLY A 211 12.22 -10.93 16.07
CA GLY A 211 11.94 -11.63 17.34
C GLY A 211 10.53 -11.60 17.94
N ASN A 212 9.45 -11.44 17.16
CA ASN A 212 8.11 -11.34 17.74
C ASN A 212 7.60 -12.68 18.32
N ALA A 213 7.12 -12.65 19.57
CA ALA A 213 6.27 -13.69 20.14
C ALA A 213 4.83 -13.47 19.64
N LEU A 214 4.42 -14.27 18.64
CA LEU A 214 3.09 -14.22 18.04
C LEU A 214 1.99 -14.17 19.13
N GLY A 215 1.13 -13.15 19.07
CA GLY A 215 -0.15 -13.10 19.81
C GLY A 215 -0.25 -12.15 21.01
N SER A 216 0.85 -11.64 21.58
CA SER A 216 0.77 -10.68 22.72
C SER A 216 1.38 -9.31 22.46
N GLY A 217 2.31 -9.22 21.50
CA GLY A 217 3.19 -8.06 21.33
C GLY A 217 4.03 -7.77 22.58
N ASP A 218 5.02 -6.88 22.46
CA ASP A 218 5.74 -6.39 23.63
C ASP A 218 5.12 -5.09 24.14
N ARG A 219 4.63 -5.09 25.39
CA ARG A 219 4.11 -3.88 26.05
C ARG A 219 5.23 -3.06 26.71
N HIS A 220 6.43 -3.61 26.81
CA HIS A 220 7.60 -2.94 27.35
C HIS A 220 8.28 -2.04 26.34
N SER A 221 7.72 -1.81 25.15
CA SER A 221 8.20 -0.84 24.15
C SER A 221 7.65 0.59 24.37
N ILE A 222 6.70 0.76 25.30
CA ILE A 222 6.04 2.04 25.58
C ILE A 222 6.98 2.96 26.38
N GLU A 223 7.22 4.19 25.89
CA GLU A 223 8.11 5.18 26.50
C GLU A 223 7.48 6.58 26.53
N THR A 224 6.37 6.71 27.27
CA THR A 224 5.59 7.96 27.29
C THR A 224 6.33 9.17 27.85
N GLY A 225 7.34 8.99 28.69
CA GLY A 225 8.03 10.10 29.34
C GLY A 225 8.95 10.84 28.38
N VAL A 226 9.79 10.11 27.65
CA VAL A 226 10.67 10.71 26.63
C VAL A 226 9.86 11.28 25.47
N TRP A 227 8.80 10.60 25.02
CA TRP A 227 7.95 11.07 23.92
C TRP A 227 7.25 12.39 24.24
N ALA A 228 6.72 12.54 25.46
CA ALA A 228 6.10 13.78 25.92
C ALA A 228 7.12 14.92 25.96
N TRP A 229 8.31 14.67 26.51
CA TRP A 229 9.41 15.64 26.55
C TRP A 229 9.84 16.08 25.14
N MET A 230 10.03 15.14 24.20
CA MET A 230 10.38 15.47 22.82
C MET A 230 9.31 16.33 22.15
N LYS A 231 8.03 15.98 22.34
CA LYS A 231 6.90 16.72 21.78
C LYS A 231 6.90 18.16 22.26
N GLU A 232 7.00 18.35 23.57
CA GLU A 232 6.95 19.67 24.18
C GLU A 232 8.16 20.53 23.75
N ARG A 233 9.36 19.93 23.80
CA ARG A 233 10.64 20.59 23.56
C ARG A 233 10.85 21.00 22.11
N TYR A 234 10.41 20.17 21.16
CA TYR A 234 10.70 20.32 19.73
C TYR A 234 9.46 20.50 18.85
N LYS A 235 8.26 20.52 19.45
CA LYS A 235 6.97 20.69 18.75
C LYS A 235 6.79 19.66 17.64
N LEU A 236 6.97 18.39 18.00
CA LEU A 236 6.83 17.27 17.08
C LEU A 236 5.34 16.90 16.92
N GLU A 237 4.92 16.60 15.70
CA GLU A 237 3.54 16.25 15.38
C GLU A 237 3.45 14.82 14.84
N THR A 238 4.36 14.38 13.97
CA THR A 238 4.31 13.05 13.35
C THR A 238 5.31 12.08 13.95
N VAL A 239 4.95 10.80 14.05
CA VAL A 239 5.89 9.75 14.47
C VAL A 239 5.74 8.51 13.60
N LEU A 240 6.86 7.97 13.12
CA LEU A 240 6.94 6.63 12.56
C LEU A 240 7.46 5.68 13.64
N ASP A 241 6.66 4.68 14.01
CA ASP A 241 7.08 3.58 14.89
C ASP A 241 7.65 2.45 14.02
N LEU A 242 8.98 2.41 13.87
CA LEU A 242 9.75 1.48 13.06
C LEU A 242 10.01 0.18 13.83
N GLY A 243 9.37 -0.90 13.37
CA GLY A 243 9.21 -2.17 14.09
C GLY A 243 8.06 -2.11 15.09
N CYS A 244 6.90 -1.58 14.67
CA CYS A 244 5.77 -1.34 15.58
C CYS A 244 5.12 -2.62 16.12
N GLY A 245 5.46 -3.80 15.58
CA GLY A 245 4.77 -5.05 15.86
C GLY A 245 3.26 -4.89 15.62
N ILE A 246 2.46 -5.35 16.59
CA ILE A 246 1.00 -5.22 16.58
C ILE A 246 0.50 -3.81 16.99
N GLY A 247 1.36 -2.78 16.96
CA GLY A 247 0.98 -1.39 17.15
C GLY A 247 0.76 -0.94 18.60
N ASN A 248 1.31 -1.66 19.58
CA ASN A 248 1.08 -1.38 21.01
C ASN A 248 1.47 0.05 21.45
N ALA A 249 2.50 0.64 20.84
CA ALA A 249 2.94 2.00 21.19
C ALA A 249 2.08 3.11 20.56
N MET A 250 1.37 2.81 19.46
CA MET A 250 0.66 3.82 18.66
C MET A 250 -0.49 4.51 19.42
N PRO A 251 -1.35 3.83 20.20
CA PRO A 251 -2.34 4.49 21.04
C PRO A 251 -1.72 5.52 22.02
N HIS A 252 -0.53 5.22 22.55
CA HIS A 252 0.16 6.09 23.50
C HIS A 252 0.77 7.31 22.82
N PHE A 253 1.34 7.16 21.61
CA PHE A 253 1.75 8.29 20.79
C PHE A 253 0.56 9.21 20.47
N SER A 254 -0.57 8.63 20.05
CA SER A 254 -1.79 9.38 19.75
C SER A 254 -2.34 10.12 20.98
N ALA A 255 -2.34 9.48 22.16
CA ALA A 255 -2.76 10.11 23.42
C ALA A 255 -1.85 11.29 23.84
N LEU A 256 -0.58 11.27 23.44
CA LEU A 256 0.33 12.40 23.61
C LEU A 256 0.17 13.48 22.52
N GLY A 257 -0.72 13.28 21.55
CA GLY A 257 -1.02 14.21 20.47
C GLY A 257 -0.12 14.08 19.24
N TYR A 258 0.62 12.98 19.09
CA TYR A 258 1.29 12.66 17.82
C TYR A 258 0.30 12.09 16.81
N TRP A 259 0.65 12.15 15.53
CA TRP A 259 0.07 11.36 14.44
C TRP A 259 0.96 10.13 14.17
N PRO A 260 0.64 8.95 14.74
CA PRO A 260 1.48 7.78 14.60
C PRO A 260 1.24 7.05 13.28
N ILE A 261 2.33 6.56 12.71
CA ILE A 261 2.36 5.65 11.57
C ILE A 261 3.18 4.44 12.01
N GLY A 262 2.66 3.23 11.82
CA GLY A 262 3.38 2.01 12.13
C GLY A 262 4.19 1.53 10.92
N LEU A 263 5.33 0.90 11.16
CA LEU A 263 6.05 0.13 10.15
C LEU A 263 6.49 -1.19 10.77
N ASP A 264 6.18 -2.32 10.14
CA ASP A 264 6.67 -3.63 10.55
C ASP A 264 6.95 -4.52 9.35
N GLY A 265 7.90 -5.45 9.47
CA GLY A 265 8.25 -6.39 8.40
C GLY A 265 7.30 -7.58 8.28
N LEU A 266 6.57 -7.91 9.35
CA LEU A 266 5.64 -9.03 9.38
C LEU A 266 4.23 -8.57 9.02
N ARG A 267 3.65 -9.18 7.98
CA ARG A 267 2.30 -8.87 7.52
C ARG A 267 1.27 -9.10 8.63
N GLU A 268 1.41 -10.19 9.37
CA GLU A 268 0.50 -10.57 10.45
C GLU A 268 0.45 -9.51 11.55
N ASN A 269 1.58 -8.86 11.83
CA ASN A 269 1.65 -7.74 12.78
C ASN A 269 0.88 -6.54 12.28
N CYS A 270 1.16 -6.12 11.04
CA CYS A 270 0.49 -4.98 10.42
C CYS A 270 -1.02 -5.18 10.32
N ASP A 271 -1.45 -6.39 9.96
CA ASP A 271 -2.86 -6.73 9.81
C ASP A 271 -3.61 -6.68 11.16
N LEU A 272 -2.93 -6.89 12.29
CA LEU A 272 -3.52 -6.75 13.63
C LEU A 272 -3.71 -5.29 14.05
N VAL A 273 -3.00 -4.34 13.44
CA VAL A 273 -3.19 -2.91 13.69
C VAL A 273 -4.42 -2.39 12.95
N LYS A 274 -5.54 -2.21 13.65
CA LYS A 274 -6.81 -1.77 13.05
C LYS A 274 -7.07 -0.27 13.12
N THR A 275 -6.41 0.41 14.05
CA THR A 275 -6.78 1.79 14.44
C THR A 275 -5.87 2.86 13.87
N PHE A 276 -4.70 2.50 13.34
CA PHE A 276 -3.71 3.45 12.87
C PHE A 276 -3.10 3.05 11.52
N PRO A 277 -2.70 4.03 10.69
CA PRO A 277 -2.00 3.75 9.45
C PRO A 277 -0.73 2.94 9.71
N THR A 278 -0.64 1.77 9.10
CA THR A 278 0.50 0.85 9.27
C THR A 278 1.03 0.41 7.92
N ILE A 279 2.35 0.43 7.78
CA ILE A 279 3.08 0.04 6.57
C ILE A 279 3.69 -1.32 6.85
N CYS A 280 3.38 -2.31 6.02
CA CYS A 280 4.13 -3.55 6.02
C CYS A 280 5.31 -3.40 5.07
N HIS A 281 6.53 -3.40 5.60
CA HIS A 281 7.75 -3.22 4.80
C HIS A 281 8.89 -4.08 5.34
N ASP A 282 9.41 -4.97 4.50
CA ASP A 282 10.57 -5.78 4.81
C ASP A 282 11.87 -5.01 4.51
N LEU A 283 12.60 -4.64 5.57
CA LEU A 283 13.87 -3.92 5.46
C LEU A 283 14.98 -4.72 4.76
N THR A 284 14.82 -6.02 4.53
CA THR A 284 15.75 -6.79 3.69
C THR A 284 15.67 -6.41 2.20
N THR A 285 14.53 -5.82 1.77
CA THR A 285 14.28 -5.43 0.38
C THR A 285 14.81 -4.03 0.03
N GLY A 286 15.08 -3.21 1.03
CA GLY A 286 15.55 -1.83 0.86
C GLY A 286 15.06 -0.90 1.97
N PRO A 287 15.55 0.35 2.03
CA PRO A 287 14.99 1.38 2.89
C PRO A 287 13.63 1.86 2.38
N ILE A 288 12.85 2.51 3.24
CA ILE A 288 11.65 3.26 2.84
C ILE A 288 11.78 4.72 3.26
N TYR A 289 11.24 5.62 2.44
CA TYR A 289 11.28 7.06 2.68
C TYR A 289 9.87 7.65 2.70
N LEU A 290 9.55 8.33 3.80
CA LEU A 290 8.33 9.12 3.95
C LEU A 290 8.71 10.58 4.15
N SER A 291 7.99 11.48 3.48
CA SER A 291 8.12 12.91 3.73
C SER A 291 7.44 13.32 5.03
N ASN A 292 7.90 14.42 5.64
CA ASN A 292 7.25 15.09 6.78
C ASN A 292 7.12 14.23 8.05
N ILE A 293 8.13 13.39 8.34
CA ILE A 293 8.22 12.66 9.60
C ILE A 293 9.12 13.42 10.59
N ASP A 294 8.54 13.80 11.71
CA ASP A 294 9.26 14.48 12.79
C ASP A 294 10.14 13.52 13.57
N LEU A 295 9.58 12.44 14.08
CA LEU A 295 10.28 11.42 14.86
C LEU A 295 10.18 10.06 14.18
N VAL A 296 11.31 9.38 13.98
CA VAL A 296 11.31 7.92 13.79
C VAL A 296 11.73 7.27 15.10
N TRP A 297 10.87 6.41 15.63
CA TRP A 297 11.07 5.67 16.87
C TRP A 297 11.27 4.19 16.56
N SER A 298 12.29 3.53 17.10
CA SER A 298 12.53 2.11 16.87
C SER A 298 13.02 1.40 18.14
N CYS A 299 12.19 0.54 18.72
CA CYS A 299 12.46 -0.09 20.01
C CYS A 299 12.53 -1.61 19.85
N GLU A 300 13.67 -2.21 20.25
CA GLU A 300 13.98 -3.65 20.15
C GLU A 300 13.87 -4.19 18.71
N VAL A 301 14.55 -3.52 17.77
CA VAL A 301 14.57 -3.90 16.33
C VAL A 301 15.98 -4.11 15.82
N ALA A 302 16.91 -3.22 16.19
CA ALA A 302 18.25 -3.15 15.60
C ALA A 302 19.03 -4.48 15.73
N GLU A 303 18.86 -5.19 16.84
CA GLU A 303 19.47 -6.49 17.12
C GLU A 303 19.00 -7.62 16.21
N HIS A 304 17.84 -7.47 15.57
CA HIS A 304 17.25 -8.45 14.65
C HIS A 304 17.61 -8.19 13.19
N ILE A 305 18.21 -7.03 12.87
CA ILE A 305 18.60 -6.67 11.51
C ILE A 305 19.97 -7.26 11.20
N ASP A 306 20.02 -8.24 10.28
CA ASP A 306 21.28 -8.78 9.77
C ASP A 306 22.20 -7.65 9.28
N LYS A 307 23.50 -7.75 9.57
CA LYS A 307 24.53 -6.74 9.25
C LYS A 307 24.46 -6.25 7.81
N LYS A 308 24.13 -7.13 6.86
CA LYS A 308 24.03 -6.77 5.43
C LYS A 308 22.85 -5.85 5.09
N PHE A 309 21.85 -5.74 5.98
CA PHE A 309 20.67 -4.88 5.81
C PHE A 309 20.67 -3.67 6.77
N VAL A 310 21.76 -3.46 7.52
CA VAL A 310 21.86 -2.34 8.47
C VAL A 310 21.68 -0.99 7.79
N ASP A 311 22.20 -0.82 6.58
CA ASP A 311 22.05 0.45 5.87
C ASP A 311 20.58 0.72 5.49
N ASN A 312 19.80 -0.28 5.12
CA ASN A 312 18.36 -0.14 4.86
C ASN A 312 17.61 0.32 6.12
N PHE A 313 17.92 -0.29 7.28
CA PHE A 313 17.36 0.08 8.57
C PHE A 313 17.74 1.51 8.95
N LEU A 314 19.03 1.86 8.87
CA LEU A 314 19.52 3.18 9.28
C LEU A 314 19.08 4.30 8.34
N ASP A 315 18.97 4.04 7.04
CA ASP A 315 18.48 5.01 6.07
C ASP A 315 16.98 5.30 6.28
N THR A 316 16.20 4.27 6.61
CA THR A 316 14.79 4.41 7.03
C THR A 316 14.69 5.19 8.34
N LEU A 317 15.53 4.85 9.33
CA LEU A 317 15.57 5.52 10.62
C LEU A 317 15.91 7.02 10.46
N CYS A 318 16.91 7.34 9.64
CA CYS A 318 17.44 8.70 9.46
C CYS A 318 16.64 9.59 8.49
N MET A 319 15.48 9.13 8.00
CA MET A 319 14.59 9.95 7.18
C MET A 319 13.88 11.04 8.01
N GLY A 320 13.64 10.78 9.30
CA GLY A 320 12.98 11.72 10.21
C GLY A 320 13.83 12.94 10.56
N ARG A 321 13.20 13.95 11.17
CA ARG A 321 13.93 15.09 11.75
C ARG A 321 14.65 14.72 13.05
N PHE A 322 14.09 13.77 13.78
CA PHE A 322 14.60 13.18 15.00
C PHE A 322 14.55 11.65 14.93
N VAL A 323 15.48 11.01 15.63
CA VAL A 323 15.56 9.56 15.77
C VAL A 323 15.54 9.21 17.24
N GLY A 324 14.72 8.24 17.63
CA GLY A 324 14.85 7.54 18.90
C GLY A 324 14.97 6.05 18.65
N MET A 325 15.97 5.40 19.24
CA MET A 325 16.13 3.95 19.09
C MET A 325 16.67 3.25 20.34
N THR A 326 16.43 1.95 20.44
CA THR A 326 17.19 1.02 21.29
C THR A 326 17.94 0.01 20.42
N HIS A 327 18.86 -0.73 21.04
CA HIS A 327 19.55 -1.85 20.40
C HIS A 327 19.96 -2.92 21.41
N GLY A 328 20.14 -4.15 20.96
CA GLY A 328 20.77 -5.20 21.75
C GLY A 328 22.27 -4.95 21.99
N LEU A 329 22.74 -5.22 23.21
CA LEU A 329 24.16 -5.11 23.58
C LEU A 329 24.93 -6.38 23.20
N PRO A 330 26.26 -6.29 22.93
CA PRO A 330 27.09 -7.46 22.68
C PRO A 330 26.90 -8.55 23.76
N GLY A 331 26.57 -9.77 23.32
CA GLY A 331 26.32 -10.91 24.21
C GLY A 331 24.94 -10.97 24.86
N GLN A 332 24.03 -10.02 24.57
CA GLN A 332 22.65 -10.06 25.05
C GLN A 332 21.88 -11.24 24.46
N ALA A 333 21.43 -12.16 25.32
CA ALA A 333 20.56 -13.26 24.93
C ALA A 333 19.20 -12.74 24.42
N GLY A 334 18.64 -13.43 23.45
CA GLY A 334 17.30 -13.20 22.92
C GLY A 334 17.08 -13.92 21.61
N TYR A 335 15.82 -14.09 21.24
CA TYR A 335 15.45 -14.81 20.03
C TYR A 335 15.90 -14.02 18.80
N HIS A 336 16.74 -14.63 17.96
CA HIS A 336 17.25 -14.04 16.70
C HIS A 336 17.92 -12.67 16.86
N HIS A 337 18.73 -12.55 17.89
CA HIS A 337 19.71 -11.48 17.96
C HIS A 337 20.87 -11.81 17.02
N VAL A 338 20.82 -11.25 15.82
CA VAL A 338 21.84 -11.47 14.77
C VAL A 338 22.83 -10.30 14.68
N ASN A 339 22.52 -9.17 15.31
CA ASN A 339 23.31 -7.95 15.21
C ASN A 339 23.43 -7.17 16.51
N LEU A 340 24.14 -7.78 17.46
CA LEU A 340 24.46 -7.19 18.75
C LEU A 340 25.72 -6.34 18.62
N GLN A 341 25.56 -5.02 18.54
CA GLN A 341 26.65 -4.05 18.37
C GLN A 341 26.72 -3.09 19.56
N PRO A 342 27.92 -2.56 19.88
CA PRO A 342 28.07 -1.57 20.95
C PRO A 342 27.43 -0.22 20.55
N PRO A 343 27.07 0.65 21.52
CA PRO A 343 26.41 1.95 21.23
C PRO A 343 27.16 2.82 20.23
N GLU A 344 28.49 2.83 20.27
CA GLU A 344 29.35 3.63 19.39
C GLU A 344 29.17 3.25 17.92
N TYR A 345 28.93 1.97 17.62
CA TYR A 345 28.67 1.49 16.26
C TYR A 345 27.44 2.15 15.64
N TRP A 346 26.35 2.26 16.41
CA TRP A 346 25.10 2.86 15.98
C TRP A 346 25.22 4.38 15.90
N GLN A 347 25.84 5.00 16.92
CA GLN A 347 26.09 6.43 16.97
C GLN A 347 26.86 6.90 15.73
N GLU A 348 28.03 6.32 15.45
CA GLU A 348 28.87 6.73 14.32
C GLU A 348 28.13 6.66 12.98
N ARG A 349 27.26 5.67 12.79
CA ARG A 349 26.54 5.47 11.52
C ARG A 349 25.37 6.42 11.34
N ILE A 350 24.70 6.79 12.44
CA ILE A 350 23.65 7.80 12.43
C ILE A 350 24.27 9.19 12.26
N GLU A 351 25.40 9.47 12.90
CA GLU A 351 26.11 10.74 12.76
C GLU A 351 26.62 10.95 11.32
N LYS A 352 27.13 9.90 10.67
CA LYS A 352 27.48 9.92 9.23
C LYS A 352 26.31 10.25 8.31
N ARG A 353 25.06 10.07 8.77
CA ARG A 353 23.82 10.41 8.05
C ARG A 353 23.33 11.83 8.36
N GLY A 354 24.18 12.66 8.96
CA GLY A 354 23.89 14.08 9.22
C GLY A 354 23.07 14.30 10.48
N PHE A 355 23.26 13.47 11.50
CA PHE A 355 22.62 13.61 12.80
C PHE A 355 23.66 13.92 13.88
N VAL A 356 23.19 14.46 15.00
CA VAL A 356 23.96 14.57 16.23
C VAL A 356 23.17 13.99 17.38
N MET A 357 23.86 13.29 18.28
CA MET A 357 23.22 12.72 19.46
C MET A 357 22.71 13.81 20.40
N ILE A 358 21.50 13.63 20.91
CA ILE A 358 20.95 14.45 22.00
C ILE A 358 21.54 13.92 23.32
N PRO A 359 22.22 14.75 24.12
CA PRO A 359 22.83 14.29 25.37
C PRO A 359 21.80 13.69 26.32
N ARG A 360 22.05 12.46 26.78
CA ARG A 360 21.14 11.68 27.63
C ARG A 360 20.69 12.40 28.90
N LYS A 361 21.59 13.17 29.53
CA LYS A 361 21.32 14.01 30.71
C LYS A 361 20.14 14.99 30.55
N LEU A 362 19.70 15.26 29.32
CA LEU A 362 18.56 16.16 29.06
C LEU A 362 17.19 15.49 29.24
N PHE A 363 17.15 14.15 29.23
CA PHE A 363 15.90 13.39 29.28
C PHE A 363 15.99 12.13 30.17
N GLU A 364 17.10 11.91 30.86
CA GLU A 364 17.32 10.69 31.66
C GLU A 364 16.27 10.51 32.78
N ASP A 365 15.81 11.61 33.37
CA ASP A 365 14.77 11.65 34.40
C ASP A 365 13.35 11.44 33.84
N ARG A 366 13.23 11.34 32.51
CA ARG A 366 11.97 11.07 31.80
C ARG A 366 11.85 9.61 31.36
N ILE A 367 12.92 8.83 31.37
CA ILE A 367 12.93 7.46 30.85
C ILE A 367 12.15 6.52 31.79
N LYS A 368 11.06 5.94 31.30
CA LYS A 368 10.22 4.99 32.03
C LYS A 368 10.41 3.54 31.58
N ASN A 369 10.90 3.37 30.37
CA ASN A 369 11.01 2.10 29.66
C ASN A 369 12.35 1.40 29.97
N LYS A 370 12.33 0.11 30.32
CA LYS A 370 13.55 -0.64 30.67
C LYS A 370 14.52 -0.80 29.49
N TYR A 371 14.01 -1.02 28.28
CA TYR A 371 14.84 -1.13 27.08
C TYR A 371 15.53 0.20 26.78
N PHE A 372 14.78 1.30 26.87
CA PHE A 372 15.34 2.62 26.65
C PHE A 372 16.30 3.04 27.77
N GLN A 373 16.08 2.60 29.02
CA GLN A 373 17.06 2.75 30.10
C GLN A 373 18.36 1.99 29.79
N ARG A 374 18.28 0.82 29.18
CA ARG A 374 19.46 -0.02 28.88
C ARG A 374 20.29 0.54 27.71
N SER A 375 19.66 0.86 26.58
CA SER A 375 20.37 1.20 25.34
C SER A 375 19.70 2.31 24.51
N GLY A 376 18.80 3.09 25.11
CA GLY A 376 18.10 4.17 24.44
C GLY A 376 19.01 5.30 23.98
N MET A 377 18.84 5.71 22.73
CA MET A 377 19.60 6.78 22.07
C MET A 377 18.62 7.74 21.37
N LEU A 378 18.87 9.05 21.47
CA LEU A 378 18.14 10.08 20.74
C LEU A 378 19.08 10.89 19.87
N PHE A 379 18.63 11.24 18.68
CA PHE A 379 19.39 12.07 17.74
C PHE A 379 18.49 13.14 17.11
N LYS A 380 19.13 14.24 16.69
CA LYS A 380 18.50 15.29 15.88
C LYS A 380 19.28 15.49 14.59
N LYS A 381 18.58 15.72 13.49
CA LYS A 381 19.20 16.04 12.20
C LYS A 381 19.89 17.40 12.28
N VAL A 382 21.10 17.50 11.73
CA VAL A 382 21.80 18.77 11.59
C VAL A 382 21.14 19.53 10.45
N GLY A 383 20.65 20.75 10.72
CA GLY A 383 20.09 21.60 9.66
C GLY A 383 21.15 21.90 8.61
N LYS A 384 20.74 21.91 7.33
CA LYS A 384 21.53 22.60 6.29
C LYS A 384 21.45 24.10 6.50
#